data_AF-A0A7W0I0U8-F1
#
_entry.id   AF-A0A7W0I0U8-F1
#
_cell.length_a   1.000
_cell.length_b   1.000
_cell.length_c   1.000
_cell.angle_alpha   90.00
_cell.angle_beta   90.00
_cell.angle_gamma   90.00
#
_symmetry.space_group_name_H-M   'P 1'
#
loop_
_entity.id
_entity.type
_entity.pdbx_description
1 polymer ?
#
loop_
_entity_poly.entity_id
_entity_poly.type
_entity_poly.pdbx_seq_one_letter_code
_entity_poly.pdbx_strand_id
1 'polypeptide(L)' 'MRTIYENYRGFKISKEESTYNAISSDHVIFSRWQLSQVLDTVDQYVDITDPTTSTNSEFGLPQN' A
#
# COMPACT_ATOMS: atom_id res chain seq x y z
N MET A 1 -17.61 -0.81 4.43
CA MET A 1 -16.65 -0.07 3.58
C MET A 1 -16.15 1.24 4.22
N ARG A 2 -14.83 1.41 4.43
CA ARG A 2 -14.17 2.67 4.87
C ARG A 2 -13.13 3.10 3.85
N THR A 3 -13.16 4.34 3.38
CA THR A 3 -12.08 4.88 2.52
C THR A 3 -10.80 5.04 3.34
N ILE A 4 -9.69 4.52 2.82
CA ILE A 4 -8.36 4.62 3.46
C ILE A 4 -7.38 5.46 2.63
N TYR A 5 -7.58 5.51 1.31
CA TYR A 5 -6.87 6.43 0.44
C TYR A 5 -7.84 7.07 -0.53
N GLU A 6 -7.82 8.40 -0.61
CA GLU A 6 -8.75 9.14 -1.45
C GLU A 6 -8.21 9.34 -2.88
N ASN A 7 -6.89 9.35 -3.04
CA ASN A 7 -6.21 9.46 -4.33
C ASN A 7 -4.91 8.63 -4.35
N TYR A 8 -5.06 7.32 -4.24
CA TYR A 8 -3.94 6.41 -4.44
C TYR A 8 -3.76 6.18 -5.94
N ARG A 9 -2.75 6.83 -6.53
CA ARG A 9 -2.39 6.69 -7.96
C ARG A 9 -3.58 6.85 -8.93
N GLY A 10 -4.51 7.77 -8.64
CA GLY A 10 -5.67 8.06 -9.49
C GLY A 10 -6.92 7.20 -9.20
N PHE A 11 -6.90 6.40 -8.14
CA PHE A 11 -8.08 5.68 -7.66
C PHE A 11 -8.26 5.82 -6.15
N LYS A 12 -9.51 5.71 -5.71
CA LYS A 12 -9.87 5.68 -4.28
C LYS A 12 -9.73 4.24 -3.78
N ILE A 13 -9.02 4.03 -2.69
CA ILE A 13 -8.95 2.73 -2.01
C ILE A 13 -9.88 2.76 -0.80
N SER A 14 -10.72 1.74 -0.73
CA SER A 14 -11.58 1.49 0.42
C SER A 14 -11.35 0.09 0.97
N LYS A 15 -11.38 -0.03 2.29
CA LYS A 15 -11.28 -1.30 3.00
C LYS A 15 -12.65 -1.74 3.46
N GLU A 16 -12.96 -3.00 3.25
CA GLU A 16 -14.15 -3.66 3.76
C GLU A 16 -13.76 -5.00 4.38
N GLU A 17 -13.85 -5.08 5.71
CA GLU A 17 -13.41 -6.24 6.48
C GLU A 17 -11.94 -6.60 6.16
N SER A 18 -11.73 -7.65 5.36
CA SER A 18 -10.42 -8.15 4.91
C SER A 18 -10.13 -7.87 3.43
N THR A 19 -11.05 -7.22 2.72
CA THR A 19 -10.95 -6.94 1.29
C THR A 19 -10.62 -5.47 1.08
N TYR A 20 -9.79 -5.18 0.09
CA TYR A 20 -9.58 -3.82 -0.40
C TYR A 20 -10.24 -3.68 -1.77
N ASN A 21 -10.88 -2.54 -1.98
CA ASN A 21 -11.56 -2.19 -3.22
C ASN A 21 -10.95 -0.92 -3.80
N ALA A 22 -10.60 -0.96 -5.09
CA ALA A 22 -10.24 0.22 -5.87
C ALA A 22 -11.48 0.76 -6.57
N ILE A 23 -11.75 2.03 -6.35
CA ILE A 23 -12.87 2.78 -6.90
C ILE A 23 -12.32 3.85 -7.83
N SER A 24 -12.81 3.89 -9.07
CA SER A 24 -12.56 4.97 -10.01
C SER A 24 -13.88 5.48 -10.56
N SER A 25 -14.05 6.81 -10.62
CA SER A 25 -15.28 7.45 -11.12
C SER A 25 -16.56 6.82 -10.54
N ASP A 26 -16.56 6.68 -9.20
CA ASP A 26 -17.65 6.09 -8.41
C ASP A 26 -18.00 4.61 -8.68
N HIS A 27 -17.17 3.91 -9.45
CA HIS A 27 -17.32 2.47 -9.72
C HIS A 27 -16.17 1.66 -9.13
N VAL A 28 -16.49 0.51 -8.53
CA VAL A 28 -15.48 -0.46 -8.10
C VAL A 28 -14.88 -1.12 -9.34
N ILE A 29 -13.65 -0.75 -9.67
CA ILE A 29 -12.91 -1.30 -10.82
C ILE A 29 -12.16 -2.59 -10.44
N PHE A 30 -11.91 -2.79 -9.14
CA PHE A 30 -11.20 -3.96 -8.65
C PHE A 30 -11.62 -4.27 -7.21
N SER A 31 -12.17 -5.47 -6.99
CA SER A 31 -12.57 -5.99 -5.67
C SER A 31 -12.04 -7.41 -5.49
N ARG A 32 -10.85 -7.55 -4.89
CA ARG A 32 -10.29 -8.86 -4.52
C ARG A 32 -9.51 -8.77 -3.22
N TRP A 33 -9.48 -9.88 -2.48
CA TRP A 33 -8.66 -10.04 -1.29
C TRP A 33 -7.19 -9.67 -1.53
N GLN A 34 -6.66 -9.94 -2.72
CA GLN A 34 -5.27 -9.68 -3.07
C GLN A 34 -4.92 -8.20 -3.31
N LEU A 35 -5.91 -7.29 -3.33
CA LEU A 35 -5.58 -5.86 -3.46
C LEU A 35 -4.75 -5.37 -2.27
N SER A 36 -4.89 -5.98 -1.08
CA SER A 36 -3.96 -5.75 0.04
C SER A 36 -2.51 -6.03 -0.36
N GLN A 37 -2.25 -7.23 -0.89
CA GLN A 37 -0.90 -7.66 -1.28
C GLN A 37 -0.32 -6.78 -2.39
N VAL A 38 -1.16 -6.34 -3.33
CA VAL A 38 -0.73 -5.42 -4.39
C VAL A 38 -0.35 -4.07 -3.80
N LEU A 39 -1.13 -3.52 -2.86
CA LEU A 39 -0.79 -2.28 -2.17
C LEU A 39 0.48 -2.43 -1.34
N ASP A 40 0.59 -3.49 -0.54
CA ASP A 40 1.79 -3.80 0.26
C ASP A 40 3.06 -3.88 -0.61
N THR A 41 2.94 -4.51 -1.79
CA THR A 41 4.07 -4.63 -2.73
C THR A 41 4.43 -3.28 -3.35
N VAL A 42 3.45 -2.45 -3.68
CA VAL A 42 3.70 -1.11 -4.23
C VAL A 42 4.31 -0.20 -3.18
N ASP A 43 3.85 -0.24 -1.93
CA ASP A 43 4.42 0.51 -0.81
C ASP A 43 5.90 0.12 -0.61
N GLN A 44 6.21 -1.18 -0.61
CA GLN A 44 7.60 -1.66 -0.59
C GLN A 44 8.43 -1.15 -1.78
N TYR A 45 7.86 -1.15 -2.99
CA TYR A 45 8.57 -0.70 -4.18
C TYR A 45 8.86 0.81 -4.16
N VAL A 46 7.93 1.62 -3.67
CA VAL A 46 8.12 3.07 -3.51
C VAL A 46 9.22 3.36 -2.48
N ASP A 47 9.22 2.65 -1.36
CA ASP A 47 10.23 2.76 -0.30
C ASP A 47 11.65 2.47 -0.82
N ILE A 48 11.80 1.46 -1.68
CA ILE A 48 13.08 1.10 -2.32
C ILE A 48 13.55 2.20 -3.29
N THR A 49 12.63 2.96 -3.89
CA THR A 49 12.95 4.00 -4.89
C THR A 49 13.22 5.38 -4.30
N ASP A 50 13.07 5.58 -2.99
CA ASP A 50 13.51 6.80 -2.29
C ASP A 50 14.85 6.57 -1.57
N PRO A 51 16.01 6.86 -2.21
CA PRO A 51 17.31 6.67 -1.58
C PRO A 51 17.61 7.70 -0.47
N THR A 52 16.68 8.61 -0.13
CA THR A 52 16.94 9.68 0.84
C THR A 52 16.42 9.39 2.25
N THR A 53 15.67 8.30 2.46
CA THR A 53 15.24 7.88 3.81
C THR A 53 16.06 6.71 4.36
N SER A 54 17.38 6.72 4.12
CA SER A 54 18.32 5.96 4.93
C SER A 54 18.54 6.67 6.27
N THR A 55 17.63 6.56 7.25
CA THR A 55 18.01 6.82 8.65
C THR A 55 17.18 5.98 9.62
N ASN A 56 17.89 5.05 10.25
CA ASN A 56 17.63 4.42 11.54
C ASN A 56 16.33 3.64 11.71
N SER A 57 16.40 2.34 11.44
CA SER A 57 15.83 1.36 12.37
C SER A 57 16.82 0.23 12.55
N GLU A 58 17.61 0.42 13.60
CA GLU A 58 18.43 -0.50 14.35
C GLU A 58 17.90 -1.95 14.32
N PHE A 59 18.38 -2.75 13.36
CA PHE A 59 18.37 -4.21 13.47
C PHE A 59 19.81 -4.66 13.70
N GLY A 60 20.17 -4.73 14.96
CA GLY A 60 21.44 -5.31 15.38
C GLY A 60 21.50 -6.79 15.04
N LEU A 61 22.64 -7.20 14.46
CA LEU A 61 23.25 -8.51 14.69
C LEU A 61 24.77 -8.40 14.50
N PRO A 62 25.57 -9.12 15.30
CA PRO A 62 27.00 -8.88 15.43
C PRO A 62 27.79 -9.72 14.43
N GLN A 63 28.84 -9.16 13.83
CA GLN A 63 29.97 -9.95 13.31
C GLN A 63 31.28 -9.16 13.39
N ASN A 64 32.07 -9.41 14.43
CA ASN A 64 33.38 -10.07 14.31
C ASN A 64 33.82 -10.56 15.70
#